data_AF-A0A058ZU30-F1
#
_entry.id   AF-A0A058ZU30-F1
#
_cell.length_a   1.000
_cell.length_b   1.000
_cell.length_c   1.000
_cell.angle_alpha   90.00
_cell.angle_beta   90.00
_cell.angle_gamma   90.00
#
_symmetry.space_group_name_H-M   'P 1'
#
loop_
_entity.id
_entity.type
_entity.pdbx_description
1 polymer ?
#
loop_
_entity_poly.entity_id
_entity_poly.type
_entity_poly.pdbx_seq_one_letter_code
_entity_poly.pdbx_strand_id
1 'polypeptide(L)'
;MYISGNDKFGYINGDFPPPLPIDHNFRNWKTDDNTVKGWLINSMDSALIGNLIHFPTAKAVLDSVATVFIDGTDVSQASGPTEKYYNDLRGLWREVDFRRPNLMTCPRDIERYNALVQEDHVYHFLDGLDDRLDKVRANVLQMHPFLTVEQAHAR
;
A
#
# COMPACT_ATOMS: atom_id res chain seq x y z
N MET A 1 -8.63 -5.56 -11.90
CA MET A 1 -9.09 -4.63 -10.85
C MET A 1 -10.56 -4.30 -11.09
N TYR A 2 -11.46 -4.57 -10.14
CA TYR A 2 -12.93 -4.53 -10.35
C TYR A 2 -13.47 -3.13 -10.69
N ILE A 3 -12.99 -2.08 -10.00
CA ILE A 3 -13.39 -0.69 -10.24
C ILE A 3 -12.99 -0.22 -11.65
N SER A 4 -11.75 -0.50 -12.08
CA SER A 4 -11.26 -0.12 -13.41
C SER A 4 -11.93 -0.92 -14.53
N GLY A 5 -12.33 -2.18 -14.27
CA GLY A 5 -13.09 -2.99 -15.22
C GLY A 5 -14.55 -2.52 -15.43
N ASN A 6 -15.03 -1.56 -14.63
CA ASN A 6 -16.34 -0.94 -14.73
C ASN A 6 -16.27 0.55 -15.12
N ASP A 7 -15.12 1.03 -15.60
CA ASP A 7 -14.89 2.44 -15.98
C ASP A 7 -15.16 3.46 -14.86
N LYS A 8 -15.03 3.05 -13.60
CA LYS A 8 -15.34 3.87 -12.41
C LYS A 8 -14.11 4.36 -11.64
N PHE A 9 -12.91 4.19 -12.22
CA PHE A 9 -11.66 4.63 -11.57
C PHE A 9 -11.60 6.15 -11.32
N GLY A 10 -12.26 6.94 -12.17
CA GLY A 10 -12.33 8.40 -12.04
C GLY A 10 -12.91 8.91 -10.72
N TYR A 11 -13.76 8.11 -10.06
CA TYR A 11 -14.41 8.46 -8.79
C TYR A 11 -13.46 8.39 -7.58
N ILE A 12 -12.32 7.70 -7.70
CA ILE A 12 -11.35 7.53 -6.61
C ILE A 12 -10.05 8.30 -6.84
N ASN A 13 -9.62 8.49 -8.08
CA ASN A 13 -8.43 9.28 -8.39
C ASN A 13 -8.70 10.79 -8.52
N GLY A 14 -9.98 11.19 -8.63
CA GLY A 14 -10.41 12.59 -8.74
C GLY A 14 -10.68 13.09 -10.16
N ASP A 15 -10.56 12.24 -11.19
CA ASP A 15 -10.87 12.61 -12.57
C ASP A 15 -12.37 12.89 -12.78
N PHE A 16 -13.24 12.31 -11.95
CA PHE A 16 -14.68 12.59 -11.92
C PHE A 16 -15.06 13.36 -10.64
N PRO A 17 -14.77 14.67 -10.56
CA PRO A 17 -15.12 15.46 -9.39
C PRO A 17 -16.63 15.63 -9.23
N PRO A 18 -17.14 15.87 -8.01
CA PRO A 18 -18.55 16.10 -7.76
C PRO A 18 -19.07 17.30 -8.58
N PRO A 19 -20.11 17.11 -9.41
CA PRO A 19 -20.78 18.22 -10.09
C PRO A 19 -21.51 19.13 -9.10
N LEU A 20 -21.91 20.32 -9.55
CA LEU A 20 -22.76 21.19 -8.74
C LEU A 20 -24.12 20.52 -8.49
N PRO A 21 -24.76 20.72 -7.32
CA PRO A 21 -26.06 20.10 -7.02
C PRO A 21 -27.20 20.45 -8.00
N ILE A 22 -27.05 21.57 -8.71
CA ILE A 22 -27.99 22.04 -9.73
C ILE A 22 -27.78 21.38 -11.10
N ASP A 23 -26.69 20.64 -11.29
CA ASP A 23 -26.38 19.96 -12.54
C ASP A 23 -27.29 18.72 -12.70
N HIS A 24 -27.89 18.57 -13.88
CA HIS A 24 -28.65 17.37 -14.26
C HIS A 24 -27.86 16.07 -14.07
N ASN A 25 -26.53 16.10 -14.22
CA ASN A 25 -25.67 14.94 -14.05
C ASN A 25 -25.35 14.59 -12.60
N PHE A 26 -25.66 15.47 -11.64
CA PHE A 26 -25.34 15.27 -10.22
C PHE A 26 -25.93 13.97 -9.66
N ARG A 27 -27.16 13.61 -10.05
CA ARG A 27 -27.81 12.39 -9.58
C ARG A 27 -27.11 11.12 -10.07
N ASN A 28 -26.69 11.11 -11.34
CA ASN A 28 -26.00 9.97 -11.94
C ASN A 28 -24.62 9.82 -11.30
N TRP A 29 -23.87 10.92 -11.21
CA TRP A 29 -22.58 10.95 -10.53
C TRP A 29 -22.69 10.45 -9.09
N LYS A 30 -23.68 10.92 -8.32
CA LYS A 30 -23.87 10.50 -6.92
C LYS A 30 -24.23 9.02 -6.78
N THR A 31 -24.97 8.46 -7.74
CA THR A 31 -25.32 7.03 -7.73
C THR A 31 -24.08 6.17 -7.98
N ASP A 32 -23.27 6.58 -8.94
CA ASP A 32 -22.02 5.91 -9.28
C ASP A 32 -20.99 6.01 -8.14
N ASP A 33 -20.81 7.20 -7.57
CA ASP A 33 -19.90 7.42 -6.44
C ASP A 33 -20.32 6.57 -5.22
N ASN A 34 -21.61 6.52 -4.88
CA ASN A 34 -22.11 5.65 -3.81
C ASN A 34 -21.88 4.16 -4.09
N THR A 35 -21.98 3.75 -5.36
CA THR A 35 -21.70 2.37 -5.77
C THR A 35 -20.22 2.02 -5.53
N VAL A 36 -19.32 2.90 -5.97
CA VAL A 36 -17.87 2.72 -5.76
C VAL A 36 -17.53 2.74 -4.27
N LYS A 37 -18.13 3.66 -3.50
CA LYS A 37 -17.98 3.72 -2.05
C LYS A 37 -18.44 2.43 -1.37
N GLY A 38 -19.58 1.87 -1.78
CA GLY A 38 -20.08 0.59 -1.29
C GLY A 38 -19.10 -0.56 -1.57
N TRP A 39 -18.51 -0.59 -2.77
CA TRP A 39 -17.48 -1.59 -3.11
C TRP A 39 -16.22 -1.45 -2.25
N LEU A 40 -15.76 -0.22 -1.99
CA LEU A 40 -14.62 0.03 -1.10
C LEU A 40 -14.91 -0.45 0.33
N ILE A 41 -16.03 -0.01 0.92
CA ILE A 41 -16.40 -0.35 2.29
C ILE A 41 -16.56 -1.87 2.46
N ASN A 42 -17.22 -2.54 1.52
CA ASN A 42 -17.43 -3.98 1.57
C ASN A 42 -16.15 -4.81 1.34
N SER A 43 -15.08 -4.18 0.85
CA SER A 43 -13.77 -4.82 0.66
C SER A 43 -12.82 -4.66 1.85
N MET A 44 -13.21 -3.88 2.86
CA MET A 44 -12.40 -3.55 4.03
C MET A 44 -12.84 -4.32 5.28
N ASP A 45 -12.05 -4.24 6.36
CA ASP A 45 -12.41 -4.86 7.64
C ASP A 45 -13.70 -4.27 8.19
N SER A 46 -14.59 -5.15 8.64
CA SER A 46 -15.87 -4.82 9.28
C SER A 46 -15.75 -3.82 10.44
N ALA A 47 -14.62 -3.83 11.17
CA ALA A 47 -14.36 -2.90 12.26
C ALA A 47 -14.25 -1.43 11.80
N LEU A 48 -13.90 -1.19 10.53
CA LEU A 48 -13.73 0.15 9.96
C LEU A 48 -15.01 0.69 9.32
N ILE A 49 -15.98 -0.18 9.00
CA ILE A 49 -17.22 0.17 8.28
C ILE A 49 -17.97 1.35 8.94
N GLY A 50 -18.07 1.33 10.27
CA GLY A 50 -18.80 2.36 11.04
C GLY A 50 -18.24 3.77 10.82
N ASN A 51 -16.93 3.90 10.69
CA ASN A 51 -16.28 5.20 10.45
C ASN A 51 -16.34 5.60 8.97
N LEU A 52 -16.22 4.61 8.07
CA LEU A 52 -16.13 4.86 6.63
C LEU A 52 -17.46 5.22 5.98
N ILE A 53 -18.59 4.76 6.55
CA ILE A 53 -19.92 5.01 5.98
C ILE A 53 -20.30 6.50 5.99
N HIS A 54 -19.70 7.30 6.88
CA HIS A 54 -20.03 8.72 7.03
C HIS A 54 -19.32 9.63 6.02
N PHE A 55 -18.31 9.16 5.30
CA PHE A 55 -17.61 10.00 4.32
C PHE A 55 -18.51 10.37 3.15
N PRO A 56 -18.39 11.60 2.62
CA PRO A 56 -19.32 12.10 1.61
C PRO A 56 -19.11 11.47 0.22
N THR A 57 -17.91 10.96 -0.08
CA THR A 57 -17.57 10.42 -1.41
C THR A 57 -16.68 9.18 -1.34
N ALA A 58 -16.62 8.41 -2.43
CA ALA A 58 -15.70 7.27 -2.55
C ALA A 58 -14.23 7.72 -2.44
N LYS A 59 -13.90 8.86 -3.06
CA LYS A 59 -12.58 9.48 -2.91
C LYS A 59 -12.24 9.81 -1.45
N ALA A 60 -13.17 10.39 -0.69
CA ALA A 60 -12.92 10.73 0.71
C ALA A 60 -12.68 9.49 1.59
N VAL A 61 -13.38 8.38 1.31
CA VAL A 61 -13.08 7.08 1.94
C VAL A 61 -11.65 6.64 1.62
N LEU A 62 -11.27 6.67 0.34
CA LEU A 62 -9.93 6.24 -0.07
C LEU A 62 -8.83 7.14 0.49
N ASP A 63 -9.00 8.46 0.45
CA ASP A 63 -8.04 9.43 0.98
C ASP A 63 -7.86 9.24 2.50
N SER A 64 -8.93 8.97 3.25
CA SER A 64 -8.85 8.66 4.69
C SER A 64 -8.11 7.35 4.98
N VAL A 65 -8.32 6.31 4.17
CA VAL A 65 -7.57 5.06 4.33
C VAL A 65 -6.11 5.26 3.93
N ALA A 66 -5.85 6.00 2.86
CA ALA A 66 -4.50 6.34 2.43
C ALA A 66 -3.75 7.10 3.52
N THR A 67 -4.38 8.02 4.25
CA THR A 67 -3.71 8.68 5.39
C THR A 67 -3.29 7.72 6.50
N VAL A 68 -4.05 6.66 6.76
CA VAL A 68 -3.70 5.63 7.75
C VAL A 68 -2.59 4.71 7.23
N PHE A 69 -2.60 4.38 5.94
CA PHE A 69 -1.56 3.56 5.30
C PHE A 69 -0.24 4.31 5.08
N ILE A 70 -0.28 5.62 4.84
CA ILE A 70 0.91 6.45 4.56
C ILE A 70 1.69 6.76 5.85
N ASP A 71 1.05 6.73 7.02
CA ASP A 71 1.71 7.01 8.30
C ASP A 71 2.62 5.85 8.79
N GLY A 72 2.78 4.79 7.99
CA GLY A 72 3.76 3.71 8.23
C GLY A 72 3.52 2.83 9.46
N THR A 73 2.56 3.20 10.31
CA THR A 73 2.30 2.54 11.60
C THR A 73 1.62 1.18 11.48
N ASP A 74 0.94 0.88 10.37
CA ASP A 74 0.16 -0.35 10.20
C ASP A 74 0.91 -1.50 9.51
N VAL A 75 2.15 -1.29 9.05
CA VAL A 75 2.99 -2.37 8.47
C VAL A 75 4.04 -2.81 9.48
N SER A 76 3.61 -2.99 10.72
CA SER A 76 4.38 -3.71 11.74
C SER A 76 3.82 -5.12 11.89
N GLN A 77 4.66 -6.06 12.28
CA GLN A 77 4.27 -7.46 12.50
C GLN A 77 3.16 -7.57 13.56
N ALA A 78 3.01 -6.58 14.45
CA ALA A 78 1.90 -6.34 15.39
C ALA A 78 1.34 -7.57 16.16
N SER A 79 2.11 -8.67 16.29
CA SER A 79 1.74 -10.00 16.84
C SER A 79 1.28 -11.10 15.84
N GLY A 80 1.44 -10.92 14.53
CA GLY A 80 1.14 -11.92 13.50
C GLY A 80 2.33 -12.81 13.09
N PRO A 81 2.11 -13.87 12.29
CA PRO A 81 3.20 -14.68 11.74
C PRO A 81 4.12 -13.85 10.84
N THR A 82 5.44 -13.97 11.03
CA THR A 82 6.46 -13.26 10.22
C THR A 82 6.27 -13.50 8.72
N GLU A 83 5.85 -14.70 8.34
CA GLU A 83 5.56 -15.08 6.94
C GLU A 83 4.45 -14.22 6.32
N LYS A 84 3.37 -13.94 7.06
CA LYS A 84 2.28 -13.11 6.55
C LYS A 84 2.77 -11.69 6.32
N TYR A 85 3.46 -11.14 7.32
CA TYR A 85 4.05 -9.80 7.27
C TYR A 85 5.01 -9.63 6.09
N TYR A 86 5.92 -10.60 5.90
CA TYR A 86 6.84 -10.62 4.78
C TYR A 86 6.13 -10.66 3.42
N ASN A 87 5.09 -11.50 3.28
CA ASN A 87 4.34 -11.58 2.04
C ASN A 87 3.55 -10.29 1.73
N ASP A 88 3.00 -9.63 2.75
CA ASP A 88 2.30 -8.35 2.61
C ASP A 88 3.28 -7.24 2.13
N LEU A 89 4.45 -7.12 2.77
CA LEU A 89 5.52 -6.20 2.33
C LEU A 89 5.99 -6.49 0.90
N ARG A 90 6.18 -7.76 0.56
CA ARG A 90 6.57 -8.18 -0.79
C ARG A 90 5.53 -7.78 -1.83
N GLY A 91 4.25 -7.79 -1.49
CA GLY A 91 3.17 -7.27 -2.33
C GLY A 91 3.30 -5.77 -2.56
N LEU A 92 3.56 -5.00 -1.49
CA LEU A 92 3.73 -3.55 -1.56
C LEU A 92 4.95 -3.14 -2.41
N TRP A 93 6.11 -3.77 -2.20
CA TRP A 93 7.31 -3.45 -2.99
C TRP A 93 7.09 -3.71 -4.48
N ARG A 94 6.43 -4.82 -4.84
CA ARG A 94 6.08 -5.10 -6.25
C ARG A 94 5.22 -4.01 -6.87
N GLU A 95 4.25 -3.47 -6.12
CA GLU A 95 3.41 -2.37 -6.58
C GLU A 95 4.21 -1.07 -6.73
N VAL A 96 5.12 -0.78 -5.81
CA VAL A 96 6.03 0.37 -5.89
C VAL A 96 6.95 0.26 -7.09
N ASP A 97 7.61 -0.89 -7.27
CA ASP A 97 8.50 -1.17 -8.40
C ASP A 97 7.77 -1.06 -9.74
N PHE A 98 6.52 -1.55 -9.80
CA PHE A 98 5.67 -1.44 -10.98
C PHE A 98 5.35 0.02 -11.31
N ARG A 99 5.04 0.84 -10.30
CA ARG A 99 4.72 2.26 -10.48
C ARG A 99 5.95 3.14 -10.73
N ARG A 100 7.14 2.67 -10.34
CA ARG A 100 8.40 3.42 -10.42
C ARG A 100 9.48 2.59 -11.14
N PRO A 101 9.31 2.33 -12.44
CA PRO A 101 10.28 1.55 -13.19
C PRO A 101 11.64 2.24 -13.25
N ASN A 102 12.72 1.46 -13.12
CA ASN A 102 14.08 1.96 -13.32
C ASN A 102 14.30 2.29 -14.80
N LEU A 103 14.56 3.57 -15.12
CA LEU A 103 14.77 4.06 -16.48
C LEU A 103 16.26 4.05 -16.91
N MET A 104 17.16 3.62 -16.03
CA MET A 104 18.59 3.52 -16.35
C MET A 104 18.82 2.48 -17.45
N THR A 105 19.82 2.74 -18.31
CA THR A 105 20.20 1.84 -19.42
C THR A 105 21.58 1.21 -19.23
N CYS A 106 22.41 1.78 -18.35
CA CYS A 106 23.75 1.27 -18.04
C CYS A 106 23.64 0.04 -17.12
N PRO A 107 24.17 -1.14 -17.52
CA PRO A 107 24.07 -2.35 -16.70
C PRO A 107 24.66 -2.21 -15.30
N ARG A 108 25.77 -1.48 -15.16
CA ARG A 108 26.43 -1.25 -13.86
C ARG A 108 25.57 -0.40 -12.92
N ASP A 109 24.91 0.62 -13.46
CA ASP A 109 24.06 1.50 -12.66
C ASP A 109 22.75 0.81 -12.27
N ILE A 110 22.21 -0.04 -13.16
CA ILE A 110 21.06 -0.91 -12.85
C ILE A 110 21.40 -1.87 -11.70
N GLU A 111 22.56 -2.54 -11.76
CA GLU A 111 23.00 -3.44 -10.69
C GLU A 111 23.14 -2.70 -9.35
N ARG A 112 23.78 -1.53 -9.36
CA ARG A 112 23.94 -0.70 -8.15
C ARG A 112 22.61 -0.20 -7.61
N TYR A 113 21.69 0.23 -8.48
CA TYR A 113 20.35 0.65 -8.09
C TYR A 113 19.58 -0.51 -7.44
N ASN A 114 19.61 -1.69 -8.06
CA ASN A 114 18.93 -2.87 -7.52
C ASN A 114 19.50 -3.27 -6.16
N ALA A 115 20.82 -3.16 -5.96
CA ALA A 115 21.43 -3.41 -4.65
C ALA A 115 20.92 -2.45 -3.58
N LEU A 116 20.78 -1.15 -3.90
CA LEU A 116 20.23 -0.15 -2.98
C LEU A 116 18.76 -0.42 -2.64
N VAL A 117 17.94 -0.73 -3.64
CA VAL A 117 16.52 -1.07 -3.43
C VAL A 117 16.38 -2.32 -2.55
N GLN A 118 17.23 -3.33 -2.76
CA GLN A 118 17.24 -4.52 -1.90
C GLN A 118 17.67 -4.19 -0.46
N GLU A 119 18.63 -3.29 -0.28
CA GLU A 119 19.04 -2.81 1.04
C GLU A 119 17.88 -2.10 1.75
N ASP A 120 17.18 -1.19 1.06
CA ASP A 120 16.01 -0.47 1.57
C ASP A 120 14.89 -1.45 1.98
N HIS A 121 14.63 -2.48 1.18
CA HIS A 121 13.64 -3.52 1.52
C HIS A 121 14.00 -4.28 2.80
N VAL A 122 15.29 -4.55 3.04
CA VAL A 122 15.75 -5.18 4.28
C VAL A 122 15.52 -4.25 5.47
N TYR A 123 15.85 -2.96 5.37
CA TYR A 123 15.57 -2.00 6.44
C TYR A 123 14.07 -1.90 6.74
N HIS A 124 13.23 -1.78 5.72
CA HIS A 124 11.78 -1.74 5.89
C HIS A 124 11.22 -3.00 6.56
N PHE A 125 11.70 -4.19 6.16
CA PHE A 125 11.33 -5.44 6.80
C PHE A 125 11.73 -5.47 8.27
N LEU A 126 12.98 -5.11 8.56
CA LEU A 126 13.54 -5.13 9.91
C LEU A 126 12.84 -4.14 10.85
N ASP A 127 12.50 -2.94 10.36
CA ASP A 127 11.88 -1.87 11.13
C ASP A 127 10.50 -2.26 11.66
N GLY A 128 9.70 -2.99 10.87
CA GLY A 128 8.38 -3.46 11.31
C GLY A 128 8.37 -4.83 11.97
N LEU A 129 9.51 -5.49 12.20
CA LEU A 129 9.54 -6.72 13.00
C LEU A 129 9.13 -6.48 14.44
N ASP A 130 8.52 -7.49 15.07
CA ASP A 130 8.20 -7.47 16.50
C ASP A 130 9.48 -7.28 17.35
N ASP A 131 9.41 -6.44 18.40
CA ASP A 131 10.53 -6.14 19.31
C ASP A 131 11.18 -7.39 19.93
N ARG A 132 10.44 -8.50 20.01
CA ARG A 132 10.99 -9.79 20.45
C ARG A 132 12.12 -10.30 19.54
N LEU A 133 12.18 -9.82 18.30
CA LEU A 133 13.20 -10.16 17.31
C LEU A 133 14.36 -9.14 17.25
N ASP A 134 14.46 -8.21 18.21
CA ASP A 134 15.54 -7.20 18.27
C ASP A 134 16.95 -7.80 18.12
N LYS A 135 17.19 -8.98 18.71
CA LYS A 135 18.48 -9.69 18.58
C LYS A 135 18.74 -10.15 17.15
N VAL A 136 17.71 -10.63 16.46
CA VAL A 136 17.80 -11.04 15.05
C VAL A 136 18.03 -9.80 14.19
N ARG A 137 17.28 -8.71 14.44
CA ARG A 137 17.47 -7.42 13.79
C ARG A 137 18.91 -6.93 13.91
N ALA A 138 19.46 -6.89 15.13
CA ALA A 138 20.83 -6.45 15.38
C ALA A 138 21.88 -7.35 14.71
N ASN A 139 21.63 -8.66 14.65
CA ASN A 139 22.53 -9.60 13.98
C ASN A 139 22.57 -9.34 12.47
N VAL A 140 21.42 -9.25 11.81
CA VAL A 140 21.30 -8.99 10.36
C VAL A 140 22.00 -7.68 9.99
N LEU A 141 21.81 -6.62 10.78
CA LEU A 141 22.44 -5.31 10.57
C LEU A 141 23.98 -5.34 10.64
N GLN A 142 24.57 -6.35 11.28
CA GLN A 142 26.03 -6.50 11.42
C GLN A 142 26.63 -7.43 10.35
N MET A 143 25.83 -8.02 9.46
CA MET A 143 26.32 -8.99 8.47
C MET A 143 26.97 -8.33 7.25
N HIS A 144 28.09 -8.93 6.82
CA HIS A 144 28.81 -8.55 5.61
C HIS A 144 29.14 -9.79 4.75
N PRO A 145 28.73 -9.84 3.47
CA PRO A 145 27.93 -8.83 2.76
C PRO A 145 26.52 -8.70 3.38
N PHE A 146 25.90 -7.54 3.18
CA PHE A 146 24.55 -7.29 3.67
C PHE A 146 23.58 -8.28 3.01
N LEU A 147 22.64 -8.80 3.80
CA LEU A 147 21.72 -9.84 3.32
C LEU A 147 20.69 -9.26 2.35
N THR A 148 20.13 -10.11 1.48
CA THR A 148 18.87 -9.78 0.79
C THR A 148 17.69 -9.95 1.72
N VAL A 149 16.53 -9.41 1.34
CA VAL A 149 15.32 -9.53 2.17
C VAL A 149 14.88 -10.99 2.35
N GLU A 150 15.03 -11.84 1.33
CA GLU A 150 14.75 -13.28 1.42
C GLU A 150 15.67 -13.97 2.42
N GLN A 151 16.95 -13.58 2.43
CA GLN A 151 17.96 -14.13 3.34
C GLN A 151 17.73 -13.66 4.77
N ALA A 152 17.32 -12.40 4.97
CA ALA A 152 16.96 -11.85 6.26
C ALA A 152 15.70 -12.50 6.83
N HIS A 153 14.68 -12.75 6.00
CA HIS A 153 13.44 -13.44 6.38
C HIS A 153 13.67 -14.91 6.79
N ALA A 154 14.67 -15.57 6.23
CA ALA A 154 14.98 -16.97 6.55
C ALA A 154 15.75 -17.18 7.87
N ARG A 155 16.02 -16.12 8.64
CA ARG A 155 16.77 -16.15 9.91
C ARG A 155 15.85 -16.24 11.12
#